data_AF-A0A3R9PQC5-F1
#
_entry.id   AF-A0A3R9PQC5-F1
#
_cell.length_a   1.000
_cell.length_b   1.000
_cell.length_c   1.000
_cell.angle_alpha   90.00
_cell.angle_beta   90.00
_cell.angle_gamma   90.00
#
_symmetry.space_group_name_H-M   'P 1'
#
loop_
_entity.id
_entity.type
_entity.pdbx_description
1 polymer ?
#
loop_
_entity_poly.entity_id
_entity_poly.type
_entity_poly.pdbx_seq_one_letter_code
_entity_poly.pdbx_strand_id
1 'polypeptide(L)'
;MYSFAEQIIRQAFFLSVWGIERFHDMAPYHRKVAALSQLPAGTVGKELADCLLTRNLTLIPGFESHDLKHVVLDYELEPVGEIRLQAFMLGNGNWTLPSFAIFLFGLLLLPRQWRKFLQDFRAGRQCISLSSLEIDHCQHESLTGFRARLSSRYTEIKPTMKPAILHRRISYLGSYSLMIIGAAAMLFCFPFLWSANVADLVGAGFPFVAGAILVVGGLISLTLHTAPQTETTQA
;
A
#
# COMPACT_ATOMS: atom_id res chain seq x y z
N MET A 1 2.48 -12.66 -8.09
CA MET A 1 3.58 -12.18 -8.95
C MET A 1 3.71 -10.68 -8.75
N TYR A 2 4.87 -10.18 -8.28
CA TYR A 2 5.07 -8.75 -8.01
C TYR A 2 5.02 -7.94 -9.32
N SER A 3 4.42 -6.76 -9.27
CA SER A 3 4.44 -5.81 -10.39
C SER A 3 5.86 -5.30 -10.66
N PHE A 4 6.11 -4.79 -11.88
CA PHE A 4 7.41 -4.20 -12.23
C PHE A 4 7.82 -3.07 -11.25
N ALA A 5 6.86 -2.24 -10.84
CA ALA A 5 7.10 -1.19 -9.85
C ALA A 5 7.52 -1.76 -8.48
N GLU A 6 6.87 -2.83 -8.01
CA GLU A 6 7.23 -3.51 -6.75
C GLU A 6 8.62 -4.14 -6.81
N GLN A 7 9.05 -4.63 -7.98
CA GLN A 7 10.41 -5.15 -8.16
C GLN A 7 11.45 -4.02 -8.08
N ILE A 8 11.21 -2.87 -8.70
CA ILE A 8 12.10 -1.70 -8.61
C ILE A 8 12.25 -1.26 -7.15
N ILE A 9 11.14 -1.12 -6.42
CA ILE A 9 11.15 -0.71 -5.02
C ILE A 9 11.92 -1.72 -4.17
N ARG A 10 11.70 -3.01 -4.41
CA ARG A 10 12.41 -4.08 -3.70
C ARG A 10 13.92 -4.00 -3.92
N GLN A 11 14.37 -3.83 -5.15
CA GLN A 11 15.80 -3.71 -5.46
C GLN A 11 16.40 -2.45 -4.83
N ALA A 12 15.71 -1.32 -4.91
CA ALA A 12 16.16 -0.07 -4.29
C ALA A 12 16.31 -0.21 -2.77
N PHE A 13 15.34 -0.85 -2.11
CA PHE A 13 15.39 -1.12 -0.67
C PHE A 13 16.60 -1.97 -0.29
N PHE A 14 16.77 -3.15 -0.90
CA PHE A 14 17.90 -4.03 -0.57
C PHE A 14 19.25 -3.39 -0.89
N LEU A 15 19.34 -2.63 -1.99
CA LEU A 15 20.56 -1.89 -2.33
C LEU A 15 20.89 -0.83 -1.28
N SER A 16 19.89 -0.13 -0.73
CA SER A 16 20.12 0.86 0.34
C SER A 16 20.60 0.22 1.64
N VAL A 17 19.97 -0.88 2.08
CA VAL A 17 20.37 -1.60 3.30
C VAL A 17 21.77 -2.15 3.14
N TRP A 18 22.04 -2.84 2.04
CA TRP A 18 23.37 -3.37 1.71
C TRP A 18 24.44 -2.26 1.70
N GLY A 19 24.10 -1.09 1.16
CA GLY A 19 24.99 0.07 1.17
C GLY A 19 25.35 0.49 2.59
N ILE A 20 24.35 0.70 3.46
CA ILE A 20 24.57 1.13 4.85
C ILE A 20 25.43 0.12 5.62
N GLU A 21 25.09 -1.17 5.52
CA GLU A 21 25.81 -2.26 6.18
C GLU A 21 27.27 -2.33 5.75
N ARG A 22 27.56 -2.05 4.47
CA ARG A 22 28.93 -2.09 3.94
C ARG A 22 29.85 -1.03 4.56
N PHE A 23 29.29 0.10 4.99
CA PHE A 23 30.02 1.24 5.53
C PHE A 23 30.07 1.29 7.07
N HIS A 24 29.49 0.31 7.76
CA HIS A 24 29.43 0.28 9.23
C HIS A 24 29.97 -1.03 9.80
N ASP A 25 30.48 -0.98 11.04
CA ASP A 25 30.78 -2.19 11.81
C ASP A 25 29.45 -2.78 12.32
N MET A 26 29.12 -3.97 11.82
CA MET A 26 27.89 -4.67 12.17
C MET A 26 28.01 -5.51 13.45
N ALA A 27 29.23 -5.76 13.97
CA ALA A 27 29.44 -6.55 15.18
C ALA A 27 28.67 -6.06 16.43
N PRO A 28 28.57 -4.75 16.74
CA PRO A 28 27.76 -4.26 17.86
C PRO A 28 26.27 -4.56 17.68
N TYR A 29 25.73 -4.44 16.46
CA TYR A 29 24.32 -4.66 16.15
C TYR A 29 23.93 -6.14 16.29
N HIS A 30 24.78 -7.05 15.82
CA HIS A 30 24.60 -8.49 16.03
C HIS A 30 24.60 -8.85 17.51
N ARG A 31 25.51 -8.27 18.30
CA ARG A 31 25.54 -8.47 19.76
C ARG A 31 24.28 -7.91 20.43
N LYS A 32 23.78 -6.75 19.98
CA LYS A 32 22.55 -6.15 20.49
C LYS A 32 21.33 -7.03 20.20
N VAL A 33 21.17 -7.52 18.97
CA VAL A 33 20.10 -8.47 18.61
C VAL A 33 20.22 -9.78 19.41
N ALA A 34 21.43 -10.29 19.59
CA ALA A 34 21.67 -11.48 20.40
C ALA A 34 21.32 -11.27 21.88
N ALA A 35 21.56 -10.08 22.44
CA ALA A 35 21.15 -9.75 23.80
C ALA A 35 19.62 -9.65 23.92
N LEU A 36 18.97 -9.00 22.95
CA LEU A 36 17.51 -8.89 22.89
C LEU A 36 16.83 -10.26 22.76
N SER A 37 17.44 -11.21 22.05
CA SER A 37 16.87 -12.56 21.88
C SER A 37 16.86 -13.41 23.15
N GLN A 38 17.62 -13.01 24.18
CA GLN A 38 17.62 -13.65 25.51
C GLN A 38 16.52 -13.10 26.43
N LEU A 39 15.80 -12.06 26.02
CA LEU A 39 14.72 -11.51 26.83
C LEU A 39 13.51 -12.47 26.88
N PRO A 40 12.66 -12.38 27.91
CA PRO A 40 11.47 -13.22 28.02
C PRO A 40 10.53 -13.05 26.81
N ALA A 41 9.90 -14.16 26.40
CA ALA A 41 8.89 -14.16 25.34
C ALA A 41 7.75 -13.16 25.61
N GLY A 42 7.26 -12.49 24.57
CA GLY A 42 6.24 -11.46 24.68
C GLY A 42 6.74 -10.09 25.17
N THR A 43 8.05 -9.91 25.40
CA THR A 43 8.65 -8.58 25.59
C THR A 43 8.95 -7.92 24.25
N VAL A 44 8.92 -6.58 24.20
CA VAL A 44 9.21 -5.83 22.96
C VAL A 44 10.57 -6.20 22.38
N GLY A 45 11.59 -6.32 23.21
CA GLY A 45 12.94 -6.67 22.76
C GLY A 45 13.04 -8.09 22.20
N LYS A 46 12.41 -9.07 22.86
CA LYS A 46 12.39 -10.46 22.37
C LYS A 46 11.69 -10.57 21.01
N GLU A 47 10.54 -9.92 20.87
CA GLU A 47 9.76 -9.92 19.63
C GLU A 47 10.48 -9.18 18.50
N LEU A 48 11.21 -8.09 18.81
CA LEU A 48 12.09 -7.42 17.86
C LEU A 48 13.20 -8.34 17.35
N ALA A 49 13.91 -9.02 18.26
CA ALA A 49 14.98 -9.94 17.89
C ALA A 49 14.45 -11.11 17.05
N ASP A 50 13.34 -11.73 17.47
CA ASP A 50 12.75 -12.85 16.76
C ASP A 50 12.25 -12.41 15.36
N CYS A 51 11.68 -11.22 15.24
CA CYS A 51 11.23 -10.64 13.96
C CYS A 51 12.38 -10.41 12.95
N LEU A 52 13.55 -10.00 13.44
CA LEU A 52 14.76 -9.80 12.64
C LEU A 52 15.40 -11.14 12.26
N LEU A 53 15.64 -12.01 13.25
CA LEU A 53 16.33 -13.30 13.06
C LEU A 53 15.56 -14.24 12.14
N THR A 54 14.23 -14.29 12.24
CA THR A 54 13.38 -15.12 11.36
C THR A 54 13.47 -14.73 9.88
N ARG A 55 13.91 -13.50 9.60
CA ARG A 55 14.11 -12.98 8.23
C ARG A 55 15.57 -12.90 7.81
N ASN A 56 16.49 -13.43 8.62
CA ASN A 56 17.94 -13.26 8.44
C ASN A 56 18.36 -11.79 8.34
N LEU A 57 17.70 -10.92 9.12
CA LEU A 57 18.00 -9.50 9.22
C LEU A 57 18.66 -9.18 10.56
N THR A 58 19.28 -8.01 10.63
CA THR A 58 19.82 -7.42 11.86
C THR A 58 19.38 -5.96 11.95
N LEU A 59 19.69 -5.30 13.08
CA LEU A 59 19.44 -3.87 13.24
C LEU A 59 20.31 -3.06 12.27
N ILE A 60 19.70 -2.03 11.67
CA ILE A 60 20.39 -1.13 10.76
C ILE A 60 21.08 -0.01 11.58
N PRO A 61 22.38 0.24 11.35
CA PRO A 61 23.11 1.32 12.02
C PRO A 61 22.46 2.69 11.90
N GLY A 62 22.12 3.32 13.02
CA GLY A 62 21.46 4.62 13.05
C GLY A 62 19.94 4.58 12.80
N PHE A 63 19.37 3.40 12.55
CA PHE A 63 17.94 3.18 12.31
C PHE A 63 17.32 2.18 13.30
N GLU A 64 18.00 1.84 14.38
CA GLU A 64 17.54 0.89 15.41
C GLU A 64 16.14 1.25 15.97
N SER A 65 15.95 2.53 16.30
CA SER A 65 14.68 3.05 16.79
C SER A 65 13.59 3.11 15.70
N HIS A 66 13.96 2.99 14.42
CA HIS A 66 13.01 2.81 13.31
C HIS A 66 12.67 1.33 13.14
N ASP A 67 13.65 0.42 13.18
CA ASP A 67 13.43 -1.04 13.13
C ASP A 67 12.47 -1.51 14.25
N LEU A 68 12.63 -0.96 15.45
CA LEU A 68 11.72 -1.17 16.59
C LEU A 68 10.25 -0.87 16.25
N LYS A 69 10.00 0.16 15.44
CA LYS A 69 8.64 0.60 15.11
C LYS A 69 7.90 -0.41 14.25
N HIS A 70 8.60 -1.22 13.44
CA HIS A 70 7.96 -2.32 12.70
C HIS A 70 7.27 -3.30 13.65
N VAL A 71 7.94 -3.68 14.74
CA VAL A 71 7.38 -4.63 15.71
C VAL A 71 6.31 -3.99 16.56
N VAL A 72 6.58 -2.80 17.08
CA VAL A 72 5.65 -2.11 17.96
C VAL A 72 4.35 -1.73 17.25
N LEU A 73 4.42 -1.31 15.99
CA LEU A 73 3.28 -0.92 15.17
C LEU A 73 2.81 -2.01 14.20
N ASP A 74 3.37 -3.21 14.27
CA ASP A 74 2.96 -4.36 13.47
C ASP A 74 2.99 -4.10 11.94
N TYR A 75 4.02 -3.42 11.46
CA TYR A 75 4.32 -3.25 10.02
C TYR A 75 5.36 -4.27 9.56
N GLU A 76 5.16 -4.79 8.36
CA GLU A 76 6.07 -5.75 7.74
C GLU A 76 7.44 -5.09 7.43
N LEU A 77 8.52 -5.87 7.51
CA LEU A 77 9.88 -5.50 7.07
C LEU A 77 10.06 -5.67 5.55
N GLU A 78 8.96 -5.64 4.79
CA GLU A 78 8.96 -5.74 3.33
C GLU A 78 8.90 -4.35 2.70
N PRO A 79 9.30 -4.17 1.42
CA PRO A 79 9.39 -2.84 0.82
C PRO A 79 8.07 -2.05 0.80
N VAL A 80 6.92 -2.74 0.63
CA VAL A 80 5.61 -2.09 0.73
C VAL A 80 5.26 -1.76 2.19
N GLY A 81 5.61 -2.65 3.12
CA GLY A 81 5.48 -2.42 4.55
C GLY A 81 6.29 -1.22 5.03
N GLU A 82 7.50 -1.04 4.50
CA GLU A 82 8.36 0.12 4.73
C GLU A 82 7.65 1.42 4.30
N ILE A 83 7.17 1.50 3.06
CA ILE A 83 6.46 2.70 2.56
C ILE A 83 5.22 3.00 3.42
N ARG A 84 4.49 1.96 3.84
CA ARG A 84 3.32 2.10 4.73
C ARG A 84 3.70 2.63 6.11
N LEU A 85 4.78 2.10 6.70
CA LEU A 85 5.32 2.60 7.96
C LEU A 85 5.77 4.06 7.80
N GLN A 86 6.42 4.43 6.70
CA GLN A 86 6.82 5.81 6.44
C GLN A 86 5.61 6.75 6.28
N ALA A 87 4.53 6.29 5.64
CA ALA A 87 3.27 7.04 5.62
C ALA A 87 2.73 7.29 7.03
N PHE A 88 2.76 6.28 7.89
CA PHE A 88 2.37 6.40 9.28
C PHE A 88 3.27 7.37 10.06
N MET A 89 4.59 7.28 9.89
CA MET A 89 5.57 8.15 10.56
C MET A 89 5.37 9.63 10.21
N LEU A 90 5.14 9.93 8.92
CA LEU A 90 4.81 11.28 8.47
C LEU A 90 3.52 11.79 9.11
N GLY A 91 2.51 10.93 9.23
CA GLY A 91 1.27 11.24 9.94
C GLY A 91 1.49 11.49 11.43
N ASN A 92 2.37 10.72 12.07
CA ASN A 92 2.67 10.80 13.50
C ASN A 92 3.45 12.06 13.91
N GLY A 93 4.02 12.79 12.96
CA GLY A 93 4.90 13.91 13.30
C GLY A 93 6.36 13.51 13.48
N ASN A 94 6.74 12.27 13.15
CA ASN A 94 8.13 11.82 13.16
C ASN A 94 8.76 11.96 11.77
N TRP A 95 9.11 13.20 11.40
CA TRP A 95 9.59 13.55 10.06
C TRP A 95 11.10 13.34 9.97
N THR A 96 11.52 12.46 9.07
CA THR A 96 12.93 12.33 8.68
C THR A 96 13.07 12.47 7.17
N LEU A 97 14.23 12.91 6.68
CA LEU A 97 14.50 12.99 5.25
C LEU A 97 14.32 11.62 4.55
N PRO A 98 14.83 10.49 5.09
CA PRO A 98 14.53 9.16 4.56
C PRO A 98 13.03 8.85 4.50
N SER A 99 12.28 9.17 5.57
CA SER A 99 10.83 8.95 5.61
C SER A 99 10.10 9.64 4.48
N PHE A 100 10.42 10.91 4.24
CA PHE A 100 9.79 11.67 3.16
C PHE A 100 10.16 11.11 1.78
N ALA A 101 11.44 10.80 1.56
CA ALA A 101 11.93 10.30 0.28
C ALA A 101 11.31 8.94 -0.09
N ILE A 102 11.33 7.98 0.85
CA ILE A 102 10.75 6.64 0.65
C ILE A 102 9.24 6.74 0.41
N PHE A 103 8.55 7.57 1.19
CA PHE A 103 7.12 7.77 1.01
C PHE A 103 6.77 8.38 -0.35
N LEU A 104 7.50 9.42 -0.78
CA LEU A 104 7.31 10.05 -2.08
C LEU A 104 7.55 9.05 -3.22
N PHE A 105 8.61 8.26 -3.12
CA PHE A 105 8.92 7.20 -4.08
C PHE A 105 7.78 6.18 -4.18
N GLY A 106 7.27 5.73 -3.03
CA GLY A 106 6.10 4.85 -2.96
C GLY A 106 4.83 5.47 -3.53
N LEU A 107 4.60 6.77 -3.30
CA LEU A 107 3.47 7.50 -3.86
C LEU A 107 3.53 7.53 -5.39
N LEU A 108 4.70 7.75 -5.98
CA LEU A 108 4.85 7.78 -7.44
C LEU A 108 4.69 6.39 -8.07
N LEU A 109 5.23 5.35 -7.44
CA LEU A 109 5.30 4.01 -8.03
C LEU A 109 4.12 3.09 -7.68
N LEU A 110 3.38 3.34 -6.60
CA LEU A 110 2.30 2.48 -6.11
C LEU A 110 0.94 3.21 -6.01
N PRO A 111 0.36 3.71 -7.14
CA PRO A 111 -0.93 4.40 -7.14
C PRO A 111 -2.09 3.56 -6.58
N ARG A 112 -1.99 2.23 -6.73
CA ARG A 112 -3.00 1.29 -6.23
C ARG A 112 -3.03 1.21 -4.69
N GLN A 113 -1.93 1.57 -4.02
CA GLN A 113 -1.79 1.49 -2.56
C GLN A 113 -2.07 2.83 -1.86
N TRP A 114 -2.35 3.92 -2.58
CA TRP A 114 -2.57 5.26 -2.00
C TRP A 114 -3.65 5.30 -0.91
N ARG A 115 -4.71 4.50 -1.07
CA ARG A 115 -5.75 4.40 -0.04
C ARG A 115 -5.19 3.85 1.27
N LYS A 116 -4.31 2.86 1.22
CA LYS A 116 -3.63 2.31 2.40
C LYS A 116 -2.68 3.33 3.00
N PHE A 117 -1.87 3.98 2.17
CA PHE A 117 -0.97 5.04 2.60
C PHE A 117 -1.69 6.18 3.33
N LEU A 118 -2.83 6.62 2.79
CA LEU A 118 -3.64 7.65 3.45
C LEU A 118 -4.25 7.17 4.78
N GLN A 119 -4.62 5.90 4.88
CA GLN A 119 -5.08 5.30 6.13
C GLN A 119 -3.97 5.23 7.16
N ASP A 120 -2.80 4.73 6.77
CA ASP A 120 -1.61 4.64 7.63
C ASP A 120 -1.19 6.05 8.10
N PHE A 121 -1.21 7.06 7.23
CA PHE A 121 -0.98 8.47 7.59
C PHE A 121 -2.00 9.00 8.60
N ARG A 122 -3.30 8.72 8.41
CA ARG A 122 -4.35 9.12 9.36
C ARG A 122 -4.19 8.41 10.70
N ALA A 123 -3.83 7.13 10.70
CA ALA A 123 -3.53 6.38 11.91
C ALA A 123 -2.35 7.00 12.66
N GLY A 124 -1.29 7.39 11.95
CA GLY A 124 -0.14 8.11 12.51
C GLY A 124 -0.56 9.37 13.26
N ARG A 125 -1.43 10.19 12.66
CA ARG A 125 -1.95 11.44 13.25
C ARG A 125 -2.72 11.24 14.55
N GLN A 126 -3.28 10.06 14.77
CA GLN A 126 -4.06 9.75 15.97
C GLN A 126 -3.22 9.03 17.04
N CYS A 127 -2.06 8.49 16.67
CA CYS A 127 -1.15 7.84 17.58
C CYS A 127 -0.37 8.86 18.41
N ILE A 128 0.05 8.48 19.62
CA ILE A 128 0.97 9.28 20.43
C ILE A 128 2.31 9.44 19.71
N SER A 129 3.06 10.50 20.02
CA SER A 129 4.36 10.73 19.38
C SER A 129 5.33 9.57 19.62
N LEU A 130 5.99 9.10 18.56
CA LEU A 130 6.97 8.01 18.58
C LEU A 130 8.41 8.50 18.34
N SER A 131 8.65 9.82 18.35
CA SER A 131 9.96 10.40 18.08
C SER A 131 11.00 10.07 19.16
N SER A 132 10.57 9.95 20.42
CA SER A 132 11.43 9.63 21.57
C SER A 132 11.52 8.13 21.87
N LEU A 133 11.01 7.27 20.99
CA LEU A 133 10.98 5.83 21.22
C LEU A 133 12.35 5.21 20.90
N GLU A 134 12.95 4.54 21.88
CA GLU A 134 14.22 3.85 21.77
C GLU A 134 14.12 2.44 22.37
N ILE A 135 14.92 1.51 21.84
CA ILE A 135 14.90 0.09 22.25
C ILE A 135 15.17 -0.05 23.75
N ASP A 136 16.20 0.63 24.25
CA ASP A 136 16.70 0.43 25.61
C ASP A 136 15.64 0.81 26.66
N HIS A 137 14.73 1.73 26.34
CA HIS A 137 13.64 2.15 27.22
C HIS A 137 12.47 1.18 27.28
N CYS A 138 12.14 0.48 26.19
CA CYS A 138 10.94 -0.34 26.10
C CYS A 138 11.21 -1.85 25.96
N GLN A 139 12.46 -2.29 25.80
CA GLN A 139 12.82 -3.68 25.50
C GLN A 139 12.26 -4.71 26.51
N HIS A 140 12.15 -4.33 27.79
CA HIS A 140 11.65 -5.21 28.85
C HIS A 140 10.13 -5.15 29.04
N GLU A 141 9.44 -4.22 28.37
CA GLU A 141 7.99 -4.09 28.50
C GLU A 141 7.27 -5.18 27.71
N SER A 142 6.09 -5.60 28.18
CA SER A 142 5.23 -6.52 27.42
C SER A 142 4.78 -5.86 26.11
N LEU A 143 4.97 -6.53 24.97
CA LEU A 143 4.53 -6.04 23.66
C LEU A 143 3.03 -5.79 23.62
N THR A 144 2.22 -6.68 24.22
CA THR A 144 0.77 -6.51 24.30
C THR A 144 0.39 -5.28 25.11
N GLY A 145 1.04 -5.06 26.26
CA GLY A 145 0.82 -3.87 27.08
C GLY A 145 1.29 -2.60 26.39
N PHE A 146 2.43 -2.66 25.69
CA PHE A 146 2.96 -1.55 24.91
C PHE A 146 1.99 -1.14 23.80
N ARG A 147 1.56 -2.12 23.00
CA ARG A 147 0.57 -1.94 21.94
C ARG A 147 -0.71 -1.38 22.52
N ALA A 148 -1.23 -1.89 23.64
CA ALA A 148 -2.43 -1.35 24.28
C ALA A 148 -2.32 0.15 24.62
N ARG A 149 -1.16 0.59 25.12
CA ARG A 149 -0.91 2.02 25.39
C ARG A 149 -0.89 2.86 24.12
N LEU A 150 -0.24 2.38 23.06
CA LEU A 150 -0.30 3.01 21.74
C LEU A 150 -1.70 2.98 21.15
N SER A 151 -2.47 1.93 21.44
CA SER A 151 -3.69 1.53 20.76
C SER A 151 -4.98 2.10 21.32
N SER A 152 -4.93 2.83 22.45
CA SER A 152 -6.05 3.65 22.90
C SER A 152 -6.59 4.61 21.81
N ARG A 153 -5.82 4.85 20.73
CA ARG A 153 -6.27 5.50 19.48
C ARG A 153 -5.91 4.78 18.17
N TYR A 154 -5.19 3.65 18.22
CA TYR A 154 -4.61 2.99 17.03
C TYR A 154 -5.35 1.72 16.57
N THR A 155 -6.10 1.02 17.44
CA THR A 155 -6.85 -0.20 17.03
C THR A 155 -8.06 0.10 16.15
N GLU A 156 -8.69 1.27 16.28
CA GLU A 156 -9.90 1.63 15.50
C GLU A 156 -9.62 1.77 13.99
N ILE A 157 -8.34 1.93 13.58
CA ILE A 157 -7.99 2.26 12.20
C ILE A 157 -7.39 1.08 11.43
N LYS A 158 -6.94 -0.02 12.06
CA LYS A 158 -6.41 -1.17 11.31
C LYS A 158 -7.55 -1.73 10.45
N PRO A 159 -7.61 -1.43 9.13
CA PRO A 159 -8.79 -1.73 8.35
C PRO A 159 -8.73 -3.22 8.06
N THR A 160 -9.70 -3.95 8.59
CA THR A 160 -10.03 -5.26 8.04
C THR A 160 -10.29 -5.07 6.55
N MET A 161 -9.47 -5.74 5.73
CA MET A 161 -9.57 -5.66 4.28
C MET A 161 -11.00 -6.00 3.83
N LYS A 162 -11.68 -5.03 3.19
CA LYS A 162 -12.63 -5.32 2.11
C LYS A 162 -12.44 -4.37 0.91
N PRO A 163 -11.30 -4.41 0.18
CA PRO A 163 -11.13 -3.64 -1.04
C PRO A 163 -11.69 -4.33 -2.30
N ALA A 164 -12.53 -5.37 -2.18
CA ALA A 164 -13.17 -6.00 -3.33
C ALA A 164 -14.53 -5.35 -3.68
N ILE A 165 -15.34 -4.98 -2.68
CA ILE A 165 -16.76 -4.66 -2.92
C ILE A 165 -16.94 -3.25 -3.48
N LEU A 166 -16.25 -2.25 -2.91
CA LEU A 166 -16.42 -0.85 -3.33
C LEU A 166 -15.85 -0.59 -4.73
N HIS A 167 -14.65 -1.10 -5.02
CA HIS A 167 -14.07 -0.99 -6.37
C HIS A 167 -14.93 -1.72 -7.40
N ARG A 168 -15.47 -2.90 -7.05
CA ARG A 168 -16.36 -3.65 -7.92
C ARG A 168 -17.68 -2.92 -8.18
N ARG A 169 -18.26 -2.24 -7.18
CA ARG A 169 -19.45 -1.39 -7.35
C ARG A 169 -19.19 -0.19 -8.26
N ILE A 170 -18.04 0.48 -8.09
CA ILE A 170 -17.65 1.62 -8.93
C ILE A 170 -17.41 1.17 -10.37
N SER A 171 -16.72 0.05 -10.58
CA SER A 171 -16.50 -0.52 -11.93
C SER A 171 -17.80 -0.96 -12.61
N TYR A 172 -18.73 -1.57 -11.87
CA TYR A 172 -20.06 -1.91 -12.41
C TYR A 172 -20.83 -0.65 -12.80
N LEU A 173 -20.88 0.36 -11.91
CA LEU A 173 -21.57 1.62 -12.18
C LEU A 173 -20.97 2.35 -13.39
N GLY A 174 -19.64 2.40 -13.49
CA GLY A 174 -18.95 2.99 -14.64
C GLY A 174 -19.26 2.28 -15.96
N SER A 175 -19.29 0.95 -15.95
CA SER A 175 -19.60 0.14 -17.15
C SER A 175 -21.03 0.37 -17.63
N TYR A 176 -22.02 0.37 -16.72
CA TYR A 176 -23.40 0.68 -17.07
C TYR A 176 -23.57 2.12 -17.56
N SER A 177 -22.92 3.10 -16.93
CA SER A 177 -22.98 4.50 -17.37
C SER A 177 -22.41 4.69 -18.78
N LEU A 178 -21.29 4.04 -19.11
CA LEU A 178 -20.71 4.05 -20.47
C LEU A 178 -21.67 3.49 -21.51
N MET A 179 -22.34 2.37 -21.19
CA MET A 179 -23.33 1.75 -22.08
C MET A 179 -24.55 2.65 -22.28
N ILE A 180 -25.07 3.26 -21.21
CA ILE A 180 -26.23 4.16 -21.29
C ILE A 180 -25.90 5.40 -22.13
N ILE A 181 -24.75 6.04 -21.88
CA ILE A 181 -24.31 7.22 -22.63
C ILE A 181 -24.07 6.87 -24.10
N GLY A 182 -23.40 5.74 -24.38
CA GLY A 182 -23.17 5.29 -25.75
C GLY A 182 -24.46 4.98 -26.50
N ALA A 183 -25.41 4.30 -25.85
CA ALA A 183 -26.73 4.00 -26.42
C ALA A 183 -27.55 5.28 -26.67
N ALA A 184 -27.56 6.22 -25.72
CA ALA A 184 -28.25 7.50 -25.88
C ALA A 184 -27.66 8.32 -27.03
N ALA A 185 -26.34 8.35 -27.19
CA ALA A 185 -25.67 9.02 -28.31
C ALA A 185 -26.07 8.39 -29.67
N MET A 186 -26.10 7.06 -29.76
CA MET A 186 -26.54 6.37 -30.98
C MET A 186 -28.02 6.64 -31.31
N LEU A 187 -28.89 6.62 -30.30
CA LEU A 187 -30.32 6.92 -30.47
C LEU A 187 -30.56 8.37 -30.91
N PHE A 188 -29.79 9.32 -30.37
CA PHE A 188 -29.85 10.72 -30.78
C PHE A 188 -29.44 10.92 -32.25
N CYS A 189 -28.43 10.18 -32.72
CA CYS A 189 -27.94 10.25 -34.10
C CYS A 189 -28.84 9.53 -35.11
N PHE A 190 -29.68 8.59 -34.66
CA PHE A 190 -30.51 7.74 -35.52
C PHE A 190 -31.33 8.49 -36.60
N PRO A 191 -32.08 9.56 -36.31
CA PRO A 191 -32.83 10.28 -37.35
C PRO A 191 -31.95 10.95 -38.41
N PHE A 192 -30.72 11.33 -38.05
CA PHE A 192 -29.81 12.06 -38.94
C PHE A 192 -29.00 11.14 -39.85
N LEU A 193 -28.87 9.85 -39.51
CA LEU A 193 -28.22 8.84 -40.35
C LEU A 193 -28.94 8.60 -41.68
N TRP A 194 -30.20 9.04 -41.80
CA TRP A 194 -31.00 8.96 -43.01
C TRP A 194 -31.21 10.32 -43.69
N SER A 195 -30.47 11.35 -43.27
CA SER A 195 -30.52 12.67 -43.90
C SER A 195 -29.91 12.63 -45.30
N ALA A 196 -30.52 13.35 -46.24
CA ALA A 196 -29.97 13.55 -47.59
C ALA A 196 -28.79 14.54 -47.60
N ASN A 197 -28.58 15.28 -46.50
CA ASN A 197 -27.47 16.21 -46.35
C ASN A 197 -26.22 15.49 -45.81
N VAL A 198 -25.12 15.57 -46.56
CA VAL A 198 -23.84 14.97 -46.20
C VAL A 198 -23.30 15.52 -44.87
N ALA A 199 -23.54 16.80 -44.56
CA ALA A 199 -23.10 17.39 -43.30
C ALA A 199 -23.78 16.75 -42.08
N ASP A 200 -25.08 16.45 -42.19
CA ASP A 200 -25.84 15.77 -41.14
C ASP A 200 -25.40 14.31 -41.00
N LEU A 201 -25.14 13.64 -42.13
CA LEU A 201 -24.67 12.26 -42.16
C LEU A 201 -23.29 12.11 -41.50
N VAL A 202 -22.35 13.01 -41.81
CA VAL A 202 -21.03 13.05 -41.19
C VAL A 202 -21.13 13.44 -39.72
N GLY A 203 -21.94 14.45 -39.40
CA GLY A 203 -22.16 14.92 -38.03
C GLY A 203 -22.81 13.87 -37.12
N ALA A 204 -23.65 13.00 -37.68
CA ALA A 204 -24.28 11.89 -36.96
C ALA A 204 -23.44 10.60 -36.97
N GLY A 205 -22.63 10.38 -38.00
CA GLY A 205 -21.80 9.18 -38.14
C GLY A 205 -20.71 9.07 -37.07
N PHE A 206 -19.97 10.15 -36.79
CA PHE A 206 -18.90 10.12 -35.78
C PHE A 206 -19.41 9.83 -34.36
N PRO A 207 -20.45 10.50 -33.84
CA PRO A 207 -20.97 10.20 -32.52
C PRO A 207 -21.66 8.83 -32.45
N PHE A 208 -22.25 8.35 -33.54
CA PHE A 208 -22.81 7.00 -33.59
C PHE A 208 -21.71 5.93 -33.42
N VAL A 209 -20.59 6.05 -34.15
CA VAL A 209 -19.44 5.15 -34.02
C VAL A 209 -18.81 5.25 -32.63
N ALA A 210 -18.65 6.47 -32.10
CA ALA A 210 -18.15 6.68 -30.75
C ALA A 210 -19.08 6.03 -29.70
N GLY A 211 -20.39 6.18 -29.85
CA GLY A 211 -21.39 5.54 -28.99
C GLY A 211 -21.30 4.01 -29.02
N ALA A 212 -21.09 3.41 -30.21
CA ALA A 212 -20.91 1.97 -30.35
C ALA A 212 -19.64 1.47 -29.62
N ILE A 213 -18.53 2.21 -29.73
CA ILE A 213 -17.28 1.90 -29.01
C ILE A 213 -17.49 1.95 -27.49
N LEU A 214 -18.21 2.94 -26.97
CA LEU A 214 -18.50 3.06 -25.54
C LEU A 214 -19.37 1.91 -25.02
N VAL A 215 -20.38 1.48 -25.79
CA VAL A 215 -21.22 0.32 -25.44
C VAL A 215 -20.41 -0.96 -25.41
N VAL A 216 -19.59 -1.22 -26.45
CA VAL A 216 -18.73 -2.41 -26.52
C VAL A 216 -17.69 -2.40 -25.40
N GLY A 217 -17.06 -1.26 -25.13
CA GLY A 217 -16.10 -1.10 -24.03
C GLY A 217 -16.71 -1.39 -22.66
N GLY A 218 -17.92 -0.90 -22.41
CA GLY A 218 -18.68 -1.22 -21.20
C GLY A 218 -19.00 -2.72 -21.07
N LEU A 219 -19.41 -3.36 -22.17
CA LEU A 219 -19.73 -4.79 -22.20
C LEU A 219 -18.50 -5.68 -21.94
N ILE A 220 -17.35 -5.33 -22.54
CA ILE A 220 -16.07 -6.01 -22.31
C ILE A 220 -15.66 -5.85 -20.85
N SER A 221 -15.79 -4.65 -20.27
CA SER A 221 -15.47 -4.41 -18.86
C SER A 221 -16.35 -5.26 -17.93
N LEU A 222 -17.67 -5.35 -18.19
CA LEU A 222 -18.56 -6.24 -17.45
C LEU A 222 -18.17 -7.71 -17.56
N THR A 223 -17.80 -8.15 -18.76
CA THR A 223 -17.39 -9.54 -19.03
C THR A 223 -16.12 -9.88 -18.24
N LEU A 224 -15.12 -9.00 -18.27
CA LEU A 224 -13.87 -9.15 -17.51
C LEU A 224 -14.10 -9.13 -15.99
N HIS A 225 -15.13 -8.42 -15.51
CA HIS A 225 -15.50 -8.39 -14.09
C HIS A 225 -16.36 -9.58 -13.62
N THR A 226 -16.93 -10.34 -14.56
CA THR A 226 -17.78 -11.51 -14.29
C THR A 226 -17.06 -12.83 -14.55
N ALA A 227 -15.93 -12.80 -15.27
CA ALA A 227 -15.09 -13.98 -15.51
C ALA A 227 -14.66 -14.63 -14.17
N PRO A 228 -14.89 -15.94 -13.98
CA PRO A 228 -14.44 -16.63 -12.78
C PRO A 228 -12.91 -16.55 -12.69
N GLN A 229 -12.40 -16.18 -11.53
CA GLN A 229 -10.97 -16.30 -11.23
C GLN A 229 -10.66 -17.79 -11.25
N THR A 230 -9.96 -18.28 -12.28
CA THR A 230 -9.44 -19.64 -12.29
C THR A 230 -8.48 -19.75 -11.11
N GLU A 231 -8.91 -20.41 -10.03
CA GLU A 231 -8.05 -20.79 -8.92
C GLU A 231 -6.97 -21.71 -9.48
N THR A 232 -5.78 -21.16 -9.72
CA THR A 232 -4.56 -21.98 -9.78
C THR A 232 -4.24 -22.42 -8.36
N THR A 233 -4.98 -23.42 -7.90
CA THR A 233 -4.57 -24.30 -6.82
C THR A 233 -3.47 -25.20 -7.39
N GLN A 234 -2.22 -24.80 -7.20
CA GLN A 234 -1.09 -25.72 -7.34
C GLN A 234 -0.82 -26.33 -5.96
N ALA A 235 -1.00 -27.64 -5.94
CA ALA A 235 -0.52 -28.59 -4.94
C ALA A 235 1.01 -28.58 -4.83
#